data_AF-A0A9E6W7S6-F1
#
_entry.id   AF-A0A9E6W7S6-F1
#
_cell.length_a   1.000
_cell.length_b   1.000
_cell.length_c   1.000
_cell.angle_alpha   90.00
_cell.angle_beta   90.00
_cell.angle_gamma   90.00
#
_symmetry.space_group_name_H-M   'P 1'
#
loop_
_entity.id
_entity.type
_entity.pdbx_description
1 polymer ?
#
loop_
_entity_poly.entity_id
_entity_poly.type
_entity_poly.pdbx_seq_one_letter_code
_entity_poly.pdbx_strand_id
1 'polypeptide(L)'
;MKPTIKSCLPVILLILISVFVKAQPDDFEIIKKRVIAEIMKGDIDDIRVKSIIENMNDDGSFQGIDYDDLSRTAGFPHRRHTEN
;
A
#
# COMPACT_ATOMS: atom_id res chain seq x y z
N MET A 1 -39.29 5.90 -38.33
CA MET A 1 -38.28 6.86 -38.85
C MET A 1 -36.92 6.17 -38.82
N LYS A 2 -36.22 6.05 -39.96
CA LYS A 2 -34.87 5.45 -40.01
C LYS A 2 -33.86 6.53 -39.61
N PRO A 3 -33.00 6.30 -38.60
CA PRO A 3 -31.98 7.28 -38.24
C PRO A 3 -31.02 7.45 -39.43
N THR A 4 -30.82 8.69 -39.86
CA THR A 4 -29.86 9.03 -40.91
C THR A 4 -28.46 9.09 -40.32
N ILE A 5 -27.44 8.65 -41.06
CA ILE A 5 -26.02 8.61 -40.63
C ILE A 5 -25.54 9.95 -40.02
N LYS A 6 -26.06 11.08 -40.52
CA LYS A 6 -25.76 12.43 -40.00
C LYS A 6 -26.23 12.63 -38.55
N SER A 7 -27.27 11.92 -38.12
CA SER A 7 -27.80 11.95 -36.76
C SER A 7 -26.94 11.14 -35.78
N CYS A 8 -26.10 10.21 -36.25
CA CYS A 8 -25.20 9.41 -35.42
C CYS A 8 -23.82 10.05 -35.22
N LEU A 9 -23.40 10.95 -36.11
CA LEU A 9 -22.11 11.65 -36.05
C LEU A 9 -21.80 12.32 -34.68
N PRO A 10 -22.72 13.08 -34.04
CA PRO A 10 -22.42 13.70 -32.75
C PRO A 10 -22.27 12.69 -31.61
N VAL A 11 -22.98 11.56 -31.69
CA VAL A 11 -22.88 10.47 -30.71
C VAL A 11 -21.53 9.79 -30.82
N ILE A 12 -21.06 9.52 -32.04
CA ILE A 12 -19.73 8.97 -32.29
C ILE A 12 -18.64 9.92 -31.78
N LEU A 13 -18.81 11.23 -31.99
CA LEU A 13 -17.89 12.25 -31.49
C LEU A 13 -17.85 12.30 -29.96
N LEU A 14 -19.00 12.22 -29.28
CA LEU A 14 -19.09 12.16 -27.82
C LEU A 14 -18.41 10.91 -27.25
N ILE A 15 -18.61 9.75 -27.89
CA ILE A 15 -17.95 8.51 -27.49
C ILE A 15 -16.43 8.64 -27.64
N LEU A 16 -15.96 9.19 -28.76
CA LEU A 16 -14.52 9.42 -28.98
C LEU A 16 -13.93 10.34 -27.90
N ILE A 17 -14.58 11.45 -27.55
CA ILE A 17 -14.13 12.38 -26.50
C ILE A 17 -14.03 11.68 -25.14
N SER A 18 -15.01 10.82 -24.79
CA SER A 18 -15.02 10.11 -23.51
C SER A 18 -13.83 9.16 -23.30
N VAL A 19 -13.24 8.64 -24.37
CA VAL A 19 -12.06 7.74 -24.31
C VAL A 19 -10.78 8.53 -23.98
N PHE A 20 -10.71 9.80 -24.34
CA PHE A 20 -9.53 10.65 -24.11
C PHE A 20 -9.53 11.37 -22.76
N VAL A 21 -10.69 11.49 -22.10
CA VAL A 21 -10.78 12.11 -20.77
C VAL A 21 -10.51 11.06 -19.70
N LYS A 22 -9.23 10.92 -19.33
CA LYS A 22 -8.86 10.16 -18.12
C LYS A 22 -8.99 11.08 -16.91
N ALA A 23 -9.69 10.60 -15.87
CA ALA A 23 -9.69 11.27 -14.58
C ALA A 23 -8.27 11.36 -14.03
N GLN A 24 -7.92 12.48 -13.41
CA GLN A 24 -6.65 12.56 -12.69
C GLN A 24 -6.62 11.51 -11.58
N PRO A 25 -5.47 10.88 -11.33
CA PRO A 25 -5.33 9.99 -10.20
C PRO A 25 -5.63 10.76 -8.93
N ASP A 26 -6.33 10.11 -8.01
CA ASP A 26 -6.64 10.65 -6.71
C ASP A 26 -5.34 11.05 -5.96
N ASP A 27 -5.32 12.26 -5.40
CA ASP A 27 -4.13 12.83 -4.77
C ASP A 27 -3.62 11.96 -3.62
N PHE A 28 -4.54 11.32 -2.88
CA PHE A 28 -4.17 10.41 -1.80
C PHE A 28 -3.44 9.18 -2.35
N GLU A 29 -3.90 8.57 -3.44
CA GLU A 29 -3.18 7.47 -4.09
C GLU A 29 -1.80 7.89 -4.62
N ILE A 30 -1.66 9.11 -5.14
CA ILE A 30 -0.35 9.65 -5.55
C ILE A 30 0.59 9.74 -4.35
N ILE A 31 0.14 10.32 -3.24
CA ILE A 31 0.95 10.49 -2.02
C ILE A 31 1.31 9.13 -1.43
N LYS A 32 0.35 8.22 -1.29
CA LYS A 32 0.56 6.86 -0.80
C LYS A 32 1.62 6.13 -1.62
N LYS A 33 1.53 6.19 -2.96
CA LYS A 33 2.53 5.57 -3.85
C LYS A 33 3.93 6.14 -3.62
N ARG A 34 4.07 7.45 -3.42
CA ARG A 34 5.36 8.10 -3.15
C ARG A 34 5.95 7.67 -1.80
N VAL A 35 5.13 7.63 -0.75
CA VAL A 35 5.57 7.19 0.59
C VAL A 35 6.03 5.74 0.56
N ILE A 36 5.26 4.84 -0.07
CA ILE A 36 5.65 3.43 -0.21
C ILE A 36 6.96 3.32 -0.99
N ALA A 37 7.07 4.02 -2.13
CA ALA A 37 8.28 3.98 -2.94
C ALA A 37 9.51 4.46 -2.17
N GLU A 38 9.37 5.48 -1.30
CA GLU A 38 10.47 5.98 -0.46
C GLU A 38 10.90 4.96 0.60
N ILE A 39 9.93 4.37 1.32
CA ILE A 39 10.19 3.38 2.37
C ILE A 39 10.86 2.12 1.78
N MET A 40 10.47 1.71 0.57
CA MET A 40 10.96 0.51 -0.09
C MET A 40 12.30 0.70 -0.84
N LYS A 41 12.96 1.86 -0.75
CA LYS A 41 14.26 2.09 -1.43
C LYS A 41 15.42 1.29 -0.84
N GLY A 42 15.33 0.86 0.42
CA GLY A 42 16.41 0.15 1.09
C GLY A 42 16.62 -1.25 0.50
N ASP A 43 17.88 -1.72 0.52
CA ASP A 43 18.20 -3.11 0.18
C ASP A 43 17.64 -4.05 1.25
N ILE A 44 17.18 -5.23 0.83
CA ILE A 44 16.71 -6.28 1.73
C ILE A 44 17.92 -7.08 2.22
N ASP A 45 18.05 -7.20 3.55
CA ASP A 45 19.04 -8.06 4.19
C ASP A 45 18.42 -9.42 4.54
N ASP A 46 18.68 -10.43 3.70
CA ASP A 46 18.16 -11.79 3.87
C ASP A 46 18.61 -12.45 5.18
N ILE A 47 19.81 -12.10 5.69
CA ILE A 47 20.31 -12.64 6.96
C ILE A 47 19.48 -12.08 8.10
N ARG A 48 19.21 -10.76 8.08
CA ARG A 48 18.31 -10.12 9.04
C ARG A 48 16.91 -10.72 8.97
N VAL A 49 16.32 -10.84 7.78
CA VAL A 49 14.98 -11.43 7.59
C VAL A 49 14.91 -12.84 8.15
N LYS A 50 15.90 -13.69 7.85
CA LYS A 50 15.97 -15.04 8.38
C LYS A 50 16.00 -15.03 9.92
N SER A 51 16.82 -14.17 10.53
CA SER A 51 16.91 -14.08 11.99
C SER A 51 15.60 -13.64 12.65
N ILE A 52 14.85 -12.74 12.02
CA ILE A 52 13.52 -12.31 12.47
C ILE A 52 12.57 -13.52 12.44
N ILE A 53 12.51 -14.24 11.32
CA ILE A 53 11.62 -15.40 11.17
C ILE A 53 11.97 -16.51 12.16
N GLU A 54 13.25 -16.81 12.36
CA GLU A 54 13.71 -17.82 13.32
C GLU A 54 13.39 -17.44 14.78
N ASN A 55 13.21 -16.15 15.06
CA ASN A 55 12.87 -15.63 16.38
C ASN A 55 11.35 -15.52 16.63
N MET A 56 10.52 -15.84 15.63
CA MET A 56 9.06 -15.81 15.72
C MET A 56 8.53 -17.16 16.22
N ASN A 57 7.62 -17.12 17.19
CA ASN A 57 6.89 -18.28 17.67
C ASN A 57 5.75 -18.66 16.70
N ASP A 58 5.19 -19.86 16.85
CA ASP A 58 4.09 -20.36 15.99
C ASP A 58 2.81 -19.48 16.06
N ASP A 59 2.62 -18.74 17.15
CA ASP A 59 1.50 -17.82 17.34
C ASP A 59 1.76 -16.40 16.79
N GLY A 60 2.94 -16.16 16.21
CA GLY A 60 3.37 -14.88 15.67
C GLY A 60 3.98 -13.91 16.68
N SER A 61 4.06 -14.27 17.97
CA SER A 61 4.82 -13.49 18.95
C SER A 61 6.33 -13.66 18.75
N PHE A 62 7.15 -12.69 19.15
CA PHE A 62 8.61 -12.80 19.11
C PHE A 62 9.19 -13.15 20.47
N GLN A 63 10.22 -14.00 20.48
CA GLN A 63 10.94 -14.31 21.71
C GLN A 63 11.65 -13.06 22.26
N GLY A 64 11.71 -12.95 23.60
CA GLY A 64 12.36 -11.82 24.29
C GLY A 64 11.54 -10.53 24.35
N ILE A 65 10.28 -10.54 23.90
CA ILE A 65 9.30 -9.48 24.16
C ILE A 65 8.37 -9.95 25.28
N ASP A 66 8.34 -9.18 26.37
CA ASP A 66 7.32 -9.34 27.41
C ASP A 66 6.05 -8.60 26.95
N TYR A 67 5.07 -9.37 26.49
CA TYR A 67 3.80 -8.84 25.98
C TYR A 67 2.81 -8.48 27.10
N ASP A 68 3.07 -8.88 28.35
CA ASP A 68 2.25 -8.53 29.50
C ASP A 68 2.74 -7.22 30.17
N ASP A 69 3.97 -6.78 29.87
CA ASP A 69 4.55 -5.54 30.40
C ASP A 69 3.95 -4.28 29.76
N LEU A 70 2.89 -3.77 30.40
CA LEU A 70 2.26 -2.48 30.04
C LEU A 70 2.92 -1.28 30.73
N SER A 71 4.11 -1.44 31.32
CA SER A 71 4.77 -0.37 32.06
C SER A 71 5.19 0.77 31.14
N ARG A 72 5.02 1.99 31.64
CA ARG A 72 5.38 3.23 30.93
C ARG A 72 6.84 3.63 31.16
N THR A 73 7.54 2.89 32.03
CA THR A 73 8.91 3.16 32.47
C THR A 73 9.93 2.26 31.77
N ALA A 74 9.57 1.03 31.38
CA ALA A 74 10.46 0.11 30.66
C ALA A 74 10.47 0.33 29.12
N GLY A 75 9.92 1.43 28.63
CA GLY A 75 10.06 1.83 27.22
C GLY A 75 9.16 1.07 26.24
N PHE A 76 8.04 0.51 26.72
CA PHE A 76 7.00 -0.15 25.93
C PHE A 76 7.56 -1.27 25.03
N PRO A 77 7.86 -2.45 25.60
CA PRO A 77 8.54 -3.55 24.91
C PRO A 77 7.88 -3.97 23.58
N HIS A 78 6.56 -3.84 23.48
CA HIS A 78 5.74 -4.15 22.30
C HIS A 78 6.19 -3.44 21.03
N ARG A 79 6.81 -2.25 21.13
CA ARG A 79 7.32 -1.52 19.95
C ARG A 79 8.32 -2.34 19.13
N ARG A 80 9.01 -3.29 19.77
CA ARG A 80 9.97 -4.18 19.11
C ARG A 80 9.30 -5.18 18.16
N HIS A 81 8.02 -5.51 18.39
CA HIS A 81 7.29 -6.42 17.50
C HIS A 81 7.12 -5.82 16.10
N THR A 82 6.97 -4.50 15.97
CA THR A 82 6.87 -3.84 14.65
C THR A 82 8.23 -3.50 14.02
N GLU A 83 9.31 -3.62 14.78
CA GLU A 83 10.69 -3.38 14.31
C GLU A 83 11.34 -4.65 13.74
N ASN A 84 10.98 -5.81 14.32
CA ASN A 84 11.30 -7.14 13.80
C ASN A 84 10.48 -7.41 12.55
#